data_AF-A0A5M9JTH2-F1
#
_entry.id   AF-A0A5M9JTH2-F1
#
_cell.length_a   1.000
_cell.length_b   1.000
_cell.length_c   1.000
_cell.angle_alpha   90.00
_cell.angle_beta   90.00
_cell.angle_gamma   90.00
#
_symmetry.space_group_name_H-M   'P 1'
#
loop_
_entity.id
_entity.type
_entity.pdbx_description
1 polymer ?
#
loop_
_entity_poly.entity_id
_entity_poly.type
_entity_poly.pdbx_seq_one_letter_code
_entity_poly.pdbx_strand_id
1 'polypeptide(L)'
;MILLSLLGLFVAADATFFYPDAQTSELEHILVDTHGAYASGFADAITPCSNYVSGGPTFGRETAAQWLRVAFHDFVTARVDEGIGGIDASIGFETLREEDSGSAFNDSFAFFRPYVNARVSMADLVALSVSMSIGNCGGPQIPVRGGRIDATGPGPEGVPAPETSLELTLEYFANAGFNQVDSIGLTACGHTMGSVHHGGFPTVVGNETVNPNNNSAGEFTLTPPWMSLTRKLFTNTWME
;
A
#
# COMPACT_ATOMS: atom_id res chain seq x y z
N MET A 1 -66.19 28.25 -0.21
CA MET A 1 -65.70 27.00 0.39
C MET A 1 -64.54 26.53 -0.47
N ILE A 2 -63.33 26.88 -0.05
CA ILE A 2 -62.08 26.71 -0.81
C ILE A 2 -61.57 25.30 -0.52
N LEU A 3 -61.54 24.41 -1.52
CA LEU A 3 -60.83 23.14 -1.43
C LEU A 3 -59.52 23.29 -2.22
N LEU A 4 -58.45 23.64 -1.50
CA LEU A 4 -57.08 23.53 -2.02
C LEU A 4 -56.75 22.03 -2.12
N SER A 5 -56.65 21.51 -3.33
CA SER A 5 -56.07 20.19 -3.60
C SER A 5 -54.55 20.31 -3.50
N LEU A 6 -53.99 19.95 -2.34
CA LEU A 6 -52.56 19.73 -2.14
C LEU A 6 -52.12 18.51 -2.96
N LEU A 7 -51.64 18.75 -4.19
CA LEU A 7 -50.83 17.79 -4.91
C LEU A 7 -49.44 17.81 -4.24
N GLY A 8 -49.21 16.87 -3.32
CA GLY A 8 -47.89 16.68 -2.74
C GLY A 8 -46.90 16.24 -3.82
N LEU A 9 -45.89 17.07 -4.09
CA LEU A 9 -44.69 16.60 -4.79
C LEU A 9 -44.00 15.58 -3.89
N PHE A 10 -44.24 14.30 -4.14
CA PHE A 10 -43.30 13.26 -3.72
C PHE A 10 -42.06 13.42 -4.60
N VAL A 11 -41.08 14.18 -4.13
CA VAL A 11 -39.70 14.03 -4.61
C VAL A 11 -39.28 12.65 -4.13
N ALA A 12 -39.22 11.67 -5.04
CA ALA A 12 -38.48 10.45 -4.76
C ALA A 12 -37.04 10.90 -4.49
N ALA A 13 -36.62 10.86 -3.24
CA ALA A 13 -35.20 10.91 -2.91
C ALA A 13 -34.62 9.60 -3.43
N ASP A 14 -34.17 9.62 -4.69
CA ASP A 14 -33.41 8.54 -5.25
C ASP A 14 -32.03 8.61 -4.59
N ALA A 15 -31.87 7.86 -3.50
CA ALA A 15 -30.56 7.60 -2.92
C ALA A 15 -29.82 6.62 -3.85
N THR A 16 -29.62 7.01 -5.11
CA THR A 16 -28.74 6.29 -6.01
C THR A 16 -27.35 6.44 -5.44
N PHE A 17 -26.65 5.33 -5.19
CA PHE A 17 -25.21 5.38 -4.94
C PHE A 17 -24.57 6.19 -6.06
N PHE A 18 -23.98 7.33 -5.70
CA PHE A 18 -23.29 8.20 -6.65
C PHE A 18 -21.90 7.62 -6.88
N TYR A 19 -21.76 6.82 -7.93
CA TYR A 19 -20.46 6.43 -8.45
C TYR A 19 -20.11 7.40 -9.59
N PRO A 20 -19.12 8.29 -9.42
CA PRO A 20 -18.81 9.31 -10.43
C PRO A 20 -18.38 8.70 -11.77
N ASP A 21 -17.78 7.51 -11.75
CA ASP A 21 -17.35 6.76 -12.93
C ASP A 21 -17.12 5.27 -12.60
N ALA A 22 -16.91 4.45 -13.65
CA ALA A 22 -16.73 3.00 -13.51
C ALA A 22 -15.43 2.59 -12.80
N GLN A 23 -14.36 3.37 -12.92
CA GLN A 23 -13.11 3.10 -12.21
C GLN A 23 -13.28 3.36 -10.71
N THR A 24 -13.87 4.50 -10.34
CA THR A 24 -14.17 4.81 -8.95
C THR A 24 -15.08 3.75 -8.33
N SER A 25 -16.11 3.31 -9.05
CA SER A 25 -17.02 2.24 -8.59
C SER A 25 -16.28 0.93 -8.30
N GLU A 26 -15.36 0.52 -9.18
CA GLU A 26 -14.58 -0.71 -9.01
C GLU A 26 -13.59 -0.61 -7.84
N LEU A 27 -12.91 0.53 -7.70
CA LEU A 27 -11.99 0.76 -6.58
C LEU A 27 -12.71 0.83 -5.24
N GLU A 28 -13.88 1.49 -5.19
CA GLU A 28 -14.73 1.51 -4.00
C GLU A 28 -15.20 0.11 -3.64
N HIS A 29 -15.62 -0.70 -4.62
CA HIS A 29 -15.98 -2.10 -4.37
C HIS A 29 -14.83 -2.87 -3.69
N ILE A 30 -13.59 -2.71 -4.16
CA ILE A 30 -12.44 -3.36 -3.52
C ILE A 30 -12.19 -2.79 -2.12
N LEU A 31 -12.29 -1.46 -1.94
CA LEU A 31 -11.95 -0.75 -0.72
C LEU A 31 -12.95 -0.97 0.43
N VAL A 32 -14.26 -0.86 0.15
CA VAL A 32 -15.30 -0.77 1.19
C VAL A 32 -16.15 -2.03 1.33
N ASP A 33 -16.35 -2.80 0.26
CA ASP A 33 -17.11 -4.05 0.31
C ASP A 33 -16.21 -5.19 0.82
N THR A 34 -15.86 -5.11 2.10
CA THR A 34 -14.87 -6.00 2.73
C THR A 34 -15.50 -7.24 3.37
N HIS A 35 -16.82 -7.25 3.57
CA HIS A 35 -17.53 -8.33 4.26
C HIS A 35 -18.92 -8.56 3.66
N GLY A 36 -19.48 -9.76 3.90
CA GLY A 36 -20.83 -10.12 3.45
C GLY A 36 -20.87 -10.78 2.08
N ALA A 37 -22.07 -10.93 1.52
CA ALA A 37 -22.30 -11.72 0.30
C ALA A 37 -21.68 -11.12 -0.97
N TYR A 38 -21.31 -9.85 -0.94
CA TYR A 38 -20.72 -9.10 -2.05
C TYR A 38 -19.31 -8.61 -1.70
N ALA A 39 -18.63 -9.27 -0.77
CA ALA A 39 -17.26 -8.88 -0.43
C ALA A 39 -16.34 -9.06 -1.65
N SER A 40 -15.44 -8.10 -1.87
CA SER A 40 -14.39 -8.20 -2.89
C SER A 40 -13.40 -9.33 -2.60
N GLY A 41 -13.25 -9.70 -1.33
CA GLY A 41 -12.26 -10.68 -0.84
C GLY A 41 -10.85 -10.10 -0.71
N PHE A 42 -10.62 -8.84 -1.07
CA PHE A 42 -9.29 -8.24 -1.02
C PHE A 42 -8.79 -8.06 0.41
N ALA A 43 -9.68 -7.63 1.31
CA ALA A 43 -9.38 -7.43 2.73
C ALA A 43 -9.07 -8.74 3.48
N ASP A 44 -9.49 -9.90 2.98
CA ASP A 44 -9.24 -11.20 3.62
C ASP A 44 -7.73 -11.45 3.77
N ALA A 45 -6.92 -10.97 2.82
CA ALA A 45 -5.48 -11.15 2.85
C ALA A 45 -4.77 -10.43 4.00
N ILE A 46 -5.41 -9.40 4.56
CA ILE A 46 -4.89 -8.59 5.65
C ILE A 46 -5.76 -8.67 6.91
N THR A 47 -6.81 -9.51 6.94
CA THR A 47 -7.73 -9.62 8.09
C THR A 47 -7.57 -10.99 8.76
N PRO A 48 -7.21 -11.06 10.06
CA PRO A 48 -6.78 -9.96 10.93
C PRO A 48 -5.43 -9.36 10.49
N CYS A 49 -5.00 -8.21 11.04
CA CYS A 49 -3.74 -7.54 10.65
C CYS A 49 -2.51 -8.48 10.61
N SER A 50 -2.47 -9.48 11.51
CA SER A 50 -1.44 -10.52 11.57
C SER A 50 -1.57 -11.63 10.51
N ASN A 51 -2.48 -11.51 9.55
CA ASN A 51 -2.70 -12.52 8.52
C ASN A 51 -1.55 -12.53 7.50
N TYR A 52 -1.25 -13.71 6.97
CA TYR A 52 -0.31 -13.92 5.88
C TYR A 52 -0.95 -14.78 4.80
N VAL A 53 -1.34 -14.16 3.68
CA VAL A 53 -2.17 -14.81 2.64
C VAL A 53 -1.39 -15.81 1.79
N SER A 54 -0.08 -15.61 1.63
CA SER A 54 0.78 -16.45 0.78
C SER A 54 1.37 -17.65 1.53
N GLY A 55 0.87 -17.96 2.73
CA GLY A 55 1.33 -19.09 3.54
C GLY A 55 0.42 -19.42 4.72
N GLY A 56 0.88 -20.31 5.61
CA GLY A 56 0.22 -20.51 6.91
C GLY A 56 0.52 -19.35 7.87
N PRO A 57 -0.17 -19.26 9.03
CA PRO A 57 0.15 -18.28 10.06
C PRO A 57 1.59 -18.49 10.53
N THR A 58 2.49 -17.67 10.02
CA THR A 58 3.93 -17.74 10.27
C THR A 58 4.31 -16.70 11.30
N PHE A 59 5.21 -17.07 12.20
CA PHE A 59 5.71 -16.28 13.33
C PHE A 59 6.38 -14.96 12.90
N GLY A 60 5.59 -13.95 12.49
CA GLY A 60 6.05 -12.57 12.28
C GLY A 60 5.98 -12.02 10.85
N ARG A 61 5.50 -12.79 9.87
CA ARG A 61 5.25 -12.27 8.51
C ARG A 61 3.78 -11.88 8.38
N GLU A 62 3.54 -10.65 7.95
CA GLU A 62 2.19 -10.09 7.84
C GLU A 62 1.99 -9.52 6.44
N THR A 63 0.88 -9.86 5.77
CA THR A 63 0.56 -9.35 4.43
C THR A 63 0.47 -7.82 4.45
N ALA A 64 -0.12 -7.26 5.50
CA ALA A 64 -0.28 -5.81 5.64
C ALA A 64 1.06 -5.08 5.64
N ALA A 65 2.05 -5.61 6.37
CA ALA A 65 3.40 -5.09 6.38
C ALA A 65 4.11 -5.23 5.02
N GLN A 66 3.90 -6.35 4.32
CA GLN A 66 4.47 -6.57 2.99
C GLN A 66 3.96 -5.55 1.98
N TRP A 67 2.66 -5.25 1.98
CA TRP A 67 2.06 -4.30 1.05
C TRP A 67 2.62 -2.88 1.25
N LEU A 68 2.88 -2.48 2.50
CA LEU A 68 3.58 -1.23 2.77
C LEU A 68 5.01 -1.22 2.22
N ARG A 69 5.74 -2.34 2.38
CA ARG A 69 7.08 -2.47 1.82
C ARG A 69 7.04 -2.41 0.29
N VAL A 70 6.12 -3.10 -0.35
CA VAL A 70 5.95 -3.07 -1.82
C VAL A 70 5.77 -1.63 -2.30
N ALA A 71 4.84 -0.88 -1.68
CA ALA A 71 4.62 0.50 -2.08
C ALA A 71 5.84 1.39 -1.82
N PHE A 72 6.56 1.20 -0.70
CA PHE A 72 7.78 1.96 -0.42
C PHE A 72 8.84 1.77 -1.50
N HIS A 73 9.12 0.52 -1.86
CA HIS A 73 10.13 0.19 -2.86
C HIS A 73 9.72 0.68 -4.26
N ASP A 74 8.42 0.65 -4.59
CA ASP A 74 7.91 1.17 -5.86
C ASP A 74 8.12 2.70 -5.98
N PHE A 75 7.77 3.48 -4.94
CA PHE A 75 7.84 4.94 -5.06
C PHE A 75 9.22 5.54 -4.78
N VAL A 76 10.05 4.94 -3.92
CA VAL A 76 11.22 5.66 -3.37
C VAL A 76 12.32 5.88 -4.40
N THR A 77 12.35 5.09 -5.48
CA THR A 77 13.27 5.23 -6.61
C THR A 77 12.82 6.32 -7.61
N ALA A 78 11.67 6.97 -7.36
CA ALA A 78 11.16 8.02 -8.21
C ALA A 78 12.13 9.20 -8.36
N ARG A 79 12.14 9.76 -9.57
CA ARG A 79 12.80 11.02 -9.92
C ARG A 79 11.73 11.99 -10.37
N VAL A 80 11.15 12.68 -9.40
CA VAL A 80 9.96 13.51 -9.64
C VAL A 80 10.28 14.74 -10.49
N ASP A 81 11.54 15.20 -10.43
CA ASP A 81 12.11 16.23 -11.28
C ASP A 81 12.21 15.81 -12.75
N GLU A 82 12.34 14.51 -13.00
CA GLU A 82 12.43 13.91 -14.34
C GLU A 82 11.07 13.32 -14.80
N GLY A 83 10.08 13.27 -13.91
CA GLY A 83 8.76 12.66 -14.19
C GLY A 83 8.81 11.14 -14.30
N ILE A 84 9.72 10.49 -13.57
CA ILE A 84 9.97 9.03 -13.64
C ILE A 84 9.60 8.35 -12.31
N GLY A 85 8.95 7.19 -12.39
CA GLY A 85 8.63 6.33 -11.26
C GLY A 85 7.45 6.83 -10.43
N GLY A 86 7.42 6.42 -9.16
CA GLY A 86 6.33 6.70 -8.23
C GLY A 86 5.59 5.41 -7.89
N ILE A 87 4.31 5.49 -7.55
CA ILE A 87 3.49 4.28 -7.46
C ILE A 87 3.00 3.97 -8.88
N ASP A 88 3.77 3.22 -9.63
CA ASP A 88 3.48 2.80 -11.00
C ASP A 88 3.64 1.28 -11.21
N ALA A 89 3.85 0.52 -10.13
CA ALA A 89 4.09 -0.91 -10.12
C ALA A 89 5.35 -1.36 -10.88
N SER A 90 6.32 -0.46 -11.11
CA SER A 90 7.62 -0.80 -11.70
C SER A 90 8.37 -1.85 -10.88
N ILE A 91 8.16 -1.90 -9.56
CA ILE A 91 8.75 -2.91 -8.66
C ILE A 91 8.52 -4.36 -9.12
N GLY A 92 7.45 -4.62 -9.88
CA GLY A 92 7.20 -5.92 -10.50
C GLY A 92 8.28 -6.38 -11.48
N PHE A 93 9.04 -5.45 -12.06
CA PHE A 93 10.19 -5.72 -12.94
C PHE A 93 11.53 -5.76 -12.21
N GLU A 94 11.54 -5.45 -10.92
CA GLU A 94 12.76 -5.11 -10.16
C GLU A 94 13.10 -6.17 -9.10
N THR A 95 12.23 -7.18 -8.91
CA THR A 95 12.33 -8.20 -7.83
C THR A 95 13.59 -9.08 -7.81
N LEU A 96 14.50 -8.91 -8.79
CA LEU A 96 15.80 -9.56 -8.85
C LEU A 96 16.96 -8.67 -8.38
N ARG A 97 16.69 -7.39 -8.07
CA ARG A 97 17.68 -6.47 -7.51
C ARG A 97 17.98 -6.81 -6.06
N GLU A 98 19.19 -6.49 -5.63
CA GLU A 98 19.61 -6.67 -4.23
C GLU A 98 18.73 -5.85 -3.28
N GLU A 99 18.39 -4.63 -3.70
CA GLU A 99 17.56 -3.69 -2.96
C GLU A 99 16.11 -4.21 -2.75
N ASP A 100 15.66 -5.16 -3.58
CA ASP A 100 14.31 -5.75 -3.59
C ASP A 100 14.31 -7.23 -3.18
N SER A 101 15.23 -7.61 -2.32
CA SER A 101 15.32 -9.00 -1.85
C SER A 101 14.07 -9.48 -1.08
N GLY A 102 13.81 -10.78 -1.15
CA GLY A 102 12.74 -11.46 -0.43
C GLY A 102 11.44 -11.63 -1.22
N SER A 103 10.53 -12.46 -0.68
CA SER A 103 9.34 -12.88 -1.44
C SER A 103 8.19 -11.87 -1.46
N ALA A 104 8.24 -10.82 -0.65
CA ALA A 104 7.12 -9.88 -0.44
C ALA A 104 6.56 -9.31 -1.76
N PHE A 105 7.42 -8.96 -2.71
CA PHE A 105 7.02 -8.38 -3.99
C PHE A 105 6.27 -9.38 -4.87
N ASN A 106 6.87 -10.55 -5.11
CA ASN A 106 6.25 -11.60 -5.92
C ASN A 106 4.97 -12.15 -5.27
N ASP A 107 4.95 -12.31 -3.95
CA ASP A 107 3.79 -12.74 -3.18
C ASP A 107 2.63 -11.75 -3.33
N SER A 108 2.91 -10.44 -3.19
CA SER A 108 1.90 -9.38 -3.29
C SER A 108 1.36 -9.26 -4.71
N PHE A 109 2.22 -9.27 -5.72
CA PHE A 109 1.80 -9.18 -7.13
C PHE A 109 1.01 -10.41 -7.57
N ALA A 110 1.34 -11.60 -7.05
CA ALA A 110 0.54 -12.80 -7.27
C ALA A 110 -0.88 -12.66 -6.68
N PHE A 111 -1.01 -12.04 -5.50
CA PHE A 111 -2.30 -11.76 -4.88
C PHE A 111 -3.09 -10.66 -5.59
N PHE A 112 -2.44 -9.59 -6.05
CA PHE A 112 -3.10 -8.47 -6.73
C PHE A 112 -3.60 -8.82 -8.13
N ARG A 113 -2.89 -9.72 -8.84
CA ARG A 113 -3.15 -10.06 -10.23
C ARG A 113 -4.62 -10.36 -10.59
N PRO A 114 -5.43 -11.09 -9.79
CA PRO A 114 -6.83 -11.36 -10.11
C PRO A 114 -7.74 -10.12 -10.07
N TYR A 115 -7.32 -9.04 -9.40
CA TYR A 115 -8.08 -7.79 -9.27
C TYR A 115 -7.77 -6.78 -10.38
N VAL A 116 -6.66 -6.97 -11.11
CA VAL A 116 -6.29 -6.12 -12.25
C VAL A 116 -7.28 -6.32 -13.39
N ASN A 117 -7.82 -5.22 -13.92
CA ASN A 117 -8.76 -5.25 -15.02
C ASN A 117 -8.72 -3.92 -15.81
N ALA A 118 -9.62 -3.74 -16.79
CA ALA A 118 -9.65 -2.55 -17.64
C ALA A 118 -9.88 -1.21 -16.90
N ARG A 119 -10.27 -1.26 -15.61
CA ARG A 119 -10.58 -0.10 -14.77
C ARG A 119 -9.59 0.09 -13.62
N VAL A 120 -8.93 -0.99 -13.20
CA VAL A 120 -8.05 -1.03 -12.02
C VAL A 120 -6.69 -1.57 -12.45
N SER A 121 -5.68 -0.72 -12.40
CA SER A 121 -4.30 -1.06 -12.73
C SER A 121 -3.60 -1.77 -11.56
N MET A 122 -2.45 -2.40 -11.81
CA MET A 122 -1.63 -2.95 -10.73
C MET A 122 -1.17 -1.84 -9.78
N ALA A 123 -0.77 -0.69 -10.32
CA ALA A 123 -0.36 0.48 -9.56
C ALA A 123 -1.49 1.02 -8.65
N ASP A 124 -2.74 1.00 -9.12
CA ASP A 124 -3.89 1.34 -8.28
C ASP A 124 -4.03 0.35 -7.11
N LEU A 125 -3.82 -0.95 -7.34
CA LEU A 125 -3.85 -1.96 -6.27
C LEU A 125 -2.70 -1.78 -5.27
N VAL A 126 -1.48 -1.43 -5.72
CA VAL A 126 -0.35 -1.13 -4.82
C VAL A 126 -0.73 0.02 -3.88
N ALA A 127 -1.28 1.12 -4.40
CA ALA A 127 -1.70 2.23 -3.55
C ALA A 127 -2.91 1.89 -2.64
N LEU A 128 -3.90 1.18 -3.18
CA LEU A 128 -5.08 0.76 -2.44
C LEU A 128 -4.69 -0.14 -1.26
N SER A 129 -3.74 -1.06 -1.49
CA SER A 129 -3.25 -2.02 -0.50
C SER A 129 -2.71 -1.32 0.74
N VAL A 130 -1.96 -0.22 0.58
CA VAL A 130 -1.40 0.56 1.69
C VAL A 130 -2.51 1.15 2.56
N SER A 131 -3.52 1.77 1.93
CA SER A 131 -4.64 2.37 2.66
C SER A 131 -5.41 1.33 3.46
N MET A 132 -5.73 0.20 2.82
CA MET A 132 -6.44 -0.91 3.47
C MET A 132 -5.61 -1.52 4.61
N SER A 133 -4.31 -1.75 4.42
CA SER A 133 -3.41 -2.26 5.47
C SER A 133 -3.34 -1.35 6.68
N ILE A 134 -3.13 -0.04 6.48
CA ILE A 134 -3.05 0.91 7.59
C ILE A 134 -4.37 0.97 8.34
N GLY A 135 -5.50 1.07 7.64
CA GLY A 135 -6.82 1.13 8.27
C GLY A 135 -7.16 -0.14 9.05
N ASN A 136 -6.86 -1.31 8.49
CA ASN A 136 -7.12 -2.60 9.12
C ASN A 136 -6.23 -2.86 10.35
N CYS A 137 -5.00 -2.34 10.35
CA CYS A 137 -4.06 -2.45 11.46
C CYS A 137 -4.23 -1.34 12.52
N GLY A 138 -5.37 -0.64 12.54
CA GLY A 138 -5.72 0.36 13.55
C GLY A 138 -5.10 1.75 13.33
N GLY A 139 -4.49 1.98 12.17
CA GLY A 139 -4.03 3.29 11.72
C GLY A 139 -5.15 4.16 11.14
N PRO A 140 -4.81 5.38 10.69
CA PRO A 140 -5.78 6.31 10.11
C PRO A 140 -6.29 5.82 8.75
N GLN A 141 -7.53 6.18 8.41
CA GLN A 141 -8.06 5.98 7.07
C GLN A 141 -7.40 6.95 6.10
N ILE A 142 -6.75 6.42 5.07
CA ILE A 142 -6.02 7.21 4.07
C ILE A 142 -6.86 7.27 2.79
N PRO A 143 -7.18 8.47 2.27
CA PRO A 143 -7.87 8.58 1.00
C PRO A 143 -7.05 7.95 -0.12
N VAL A 144 -7.70 7.19 -0.99
CA VAL A 144 -7.08 6.63 -2.20
C VAL A 144 -7.68 7.35 -3.42
N ARG A 145 -6.83 7.63 -4.40
CA ARG A 145 -7.24 8.09 -5.73
C ARG A 145 -6.91 6.97 -6.72
N GLY A 146 -7.80 6.69 -7.65
CA GLY A 146 -7.51 5.77 -8.76
C GLY A 146 -6.85 6.46 -9.94
N GLY A 147 -6.60 5.68 -11.00
CA GLY A 147 -6.16 6.19 -12.29
C GLY A 147 -4.65 6.13 -12.51
N ARG A 148 -3.90 5.36 -11.69
CA ARG A 148 -2.48 5.13 -11.93
C ARG A 148 -2.28 4.29 -13.17
N ILE A 149 -1.19 4.56 -13.87
CA ILE A 149 -0.79 3.84 -15.08
C ILE A 149 0.34 2.89 -14.71
N ASP A 150 0.21 1.63 -15.10
CA ASP A 150 1.26 0.64 -14.88
C ASP A 150 2.50 0.97 -15.73
N ALA A 151 3.67 0.88 -15.10
CA ALA A 151 4.95 0.97 -15.76
C ALA A 151 5.12 -0.15 -16.80
N THR A 152 5.84 0.14 -17.87
CA THR A 152 6.15 -0.85 -18.92
C THR A 152 7.53 -1.51 -18.74
N GLY A 153 8.22 -1.19 -17.65
CA GLY A 153 9.57 -1.66 -17.35
C GLY A 153 10.03 -1.19 -15.97
N PRO A 154 11.27 -1.53 -15.58
CA PRO A 154 11.80 -1.14 -14.29
C PRO A 154 12.08 0.37 -14.22
N GLY A 155 11.90 0.94 -13.04
CA GLY A 155 12.33 2.28 -12.66
C GLY A 155 13.83 2.36 -12.34
N PRO A 156 14.31 3.52 -11.86
CA PRO A 156 15.68 3.68 -11.38
C PRO A 156 16.01 2.75 -10.20
N GLU A 157 17.29 2.55 -9.91
CA GLU A 157 17.74 1.99 -8.62
C GLU A 157 17.78 3.10 -7.55
N GLY A 158 17.82 2.73 -6.27
CA GLY A 158 17.99 3.69 -5.18
C GLY A 158 17.09 3.46 -3.97
N VAL A 159 16.71 2.21 -3.68
CA VAL A 159 16.02 1.91 -2.42
C VAL A 159 17.05 1.95 -1.28
N PRO A 160 16.86 2.78 -0.23
CA PRO A 160 17.83 2.86 0.86
C PRO A 160 17.94 1.53 1.63
N ALA A 161 19.14 0.94 1.64
CA ALA A 161 19.52 -0.16 2.53
C ALA A 161 19.76 0.35 3.98
N PRO A 162 19.68 -0.51 5.02
CA PRO A 162 19.89 -0.11 6.41
C PRO A 162 21.24 0.56 6.70
N GLU A 163 22.27 0.20 5.94
CA GLU A 163 23.62 0.73 6.01
C GLU A 163 23.85 1.99 5.15
N THR A 164 22.84 2.41 4.38
CA THR A 164 22.88 3.65 3.59
C THR A 164 23.05 4.84 4.52
N SER A 165 23.94 5.78 4.16
CA SER A 165 24.13 6.97 5.00
C SER A 165 22.85 7.80 5.10
N LEU A 166 22.71 8.56 6.19
CA LEU A 166 21.55 9.42 6.38
C LEU A 166 21.44 10.46 5.25
N GLU A 167 22.58 11.00 4.81
CA GLU A 167 22.64 11.98 3.72
C GLU A 167 22.08 11.41 2.42
N LEU A 168 22.52 10.21 2.02
CA LEU A 168 22.07 9.57 0.79
C LEU A 168 20.62 9.09 0.91
N THR A 169 20.21 8.60 2.09
CA THR A 169 18.81 8.24 2.36
C THR A 169 17.90 9.46 2.16
N LEU A 170 18.27 10.62 2.73
CA LEU A 170 17.49 11.85 2.57
C LEU A 170 17.49 12.35 1.11
N GLU A 171 18.56 12.12 0.35
CA GLU A 171 18.62 12.42 -1.08
C GLU A 171 17.63 11.56 -1.88
N TYR A 172 17.54 10.25 -1.63
CA TYR A 172 16.55 9.37 -2.28
C TYR A 172 15.12 9.80 -1.97
N PHE A 173 14.81 10.09 -0.70
CA PHE A 173 13.50 10.63 -0.35
C PHE A 173 13.22 11.98 -1.02
N ALA A 174 14.21 12.87 -1.10
CA ALA A 174 14.06 14.17 -1.73
C ALA A 174 13.79 14.05 -3.24
N ASN A 175 14.46 13.12 -3.91
CA ASN A 175 14.23 12.78 -5.32
C ASN A 175 12.81 12.25 -5.56
N ALA A 176 12.25 11.51 -4.59
CA ALA A 176 10.85 11.08 -4.58
C ALA A 176 9.87 12.17 -4.07
N GLY A 177 10.35 13.40 -3.82
CA GLY A 177 9.58 14.58 -3.40
C GLY A 177 9.14 14.62 -1.92
N PHE A 178 9.82 13.86 -1.07
CA PHE A 178 9.63 13.87 0.37
C PHE A 178 10.66 14.78 1.04
N ASN A 179 10.20 15.61 1.99
CA ASN A 179 11.13 16.36 2.82
C ASN A 179 11.56 15.51 4.02
N GLN A 180 12.56 15.98 4.78
CA GLN A 180 13.07 15.25 5.95
C GLN A 180 11.99 14.85 6.97
N VAL A 181 10.99 15.71 7.22
CA VAL A 181 9.90 15.40 8.17
C VAL A 181 9.06 14.24 7.64
N ASP A 182 8.75 14.25 6.34
CA ASP A 182 8.01 13.16 5.70
C ASP A 182 8.82 11.86 5.70
N SER A 183 10.14 11.93 5.42
CA SER A 183 11.04 10.76 5.45
C SER A 183 11.06 10.10 6.84
N ILE A 184 11.16 10.90 7.90
CA ILE A 184 11.11 10.42 9.28
C ILE A 184 9.74 9.79 9.56
N GLY A 185 8.65 10.46 9.16
CA GLY A 185 7.29 9.96 9.35
C GLY A 185 7.06 8.61 8.67
N LEU A 186 7.50 8.47 7.41
CA LEU A 186 7.42 7.24 6.64
C LEU A 186 8.24 6.12 7.26
N THR A 187 9.49 6.40 7.63
CA THR A 187 10.38 5.42 8.25
C THR A 187 9.82 4.93 9.58
N ALA A 188 9.44 5.85 10.48
CA ALA A 188 8.97 5.49 11.83
C ALA A 188 7.63 4.73 11.79
N CYS A 189 6.66 5.20 11.00
CA CYS A 189 5.34 4.54 10.94
C CYS A 189 5.42 3.22 10.18
N GLY A 190 6.16 3.16 9.06
CA GLY A 190 6.33 1.95 8.27
C GLY A 190 6.99 0.83 9.08
N HIS A 191 8.07 1.16 9.80
CA HIS A 191 8.77 0.20 10.68
C HIS A 191 8.01 -0.18 11.94
N THR A 192 6.85 0.44 12.22
CA THR A 192 5.96 0.00 13.30
C THR A 192 5.12 -1.22 12.89
N MET A 193 4.86 -1.40 11.59
CA MET A 193 4.18 -2.61 11.07
C MET A 193 5.16 -3.62 10.48
N GLY A 194 6.37 -3.19 10.11
CA GLY A 194 7.39 -4.05 9.53
C GLY A 194 8.13 -4.93 10.55
N SER A 195 8.58 -6.09 10.09
CA SER A 195 9.48 -6.97 10.81
C SER A 195 10.66 -7.36 9.90
N VAL A 196 11.80 -7.72 10.50
CA VAL A 196 12.98 -8.21 9.77
C VAL A 196 13.12 -9.72 9.94
N HIS A 197 13.66 -10.38 8.92
CA HIS A 197 13.78 -11.83 8.85
C HIS A 197 15.24 -12.26 8.86
N HIS A 198 15.55 -13.38 9.54
CA HIS A 198 16.92 -13.85 9.72
C HIS A 198 17.71 -13.98 8.41
N GLY A 199 17.18 -14.64 7.39
CA GLY A 199 17.93 -14.84 6.14
C GLY A 199 18.20 -13.57 5.31
N GLY A 200 17.58 -12.43 5.66
CA GLY A 200 18.01 -11.12 5.17
C GLY A 200 18.94 -10.39 6.15
N PHE A 201 18.71 -10.55 7.45
CA PHE A 201 19.42 -9.84 8.51
C PHE A 201 19.89 -10.77 9.65
N PRO A 202 20.85 -11.67 9.39
CA PRO A 202 21.25 -12.70 10.35
C PRO A 202 22.01 -12.15 11.56
N THR A 203 22.47 -10.90 11.48
CA THR A 203 23.11 -10.17 12.58
C THR A 203 22.11 -9.42 13.47
N VAL A 204 20.87 -9.22 12.98
CA VAL A 204 19.80 -8.49 13.69
C VAL A 204 18.80 -9.46 14.31
N VAL A 205 18.50 -10.56 13.62
CA VAL A 205 17.57 -11.59 14.08
C VAL A 205 18.36 -12.88 14.28
N GLY A 206 18.26 -13.50 15.46
CA GLY A 206 19.03 -14.70 15.75
C GLY A 206 18.46 -15.96 15.08
N ASN A 207 19.23 -17.05 15.17
CA ASN A 207 18.91 -18.33 14.55
C ASN A 207 17.61 -18.97 15.08
N GLU A 208 17.09 -18.51 16.22
CA GLU A 208 15.84 -18.98 16.83
C GLU A 208 14.60 -18.76 15.95
N THR A 209 14.68 -17.82 14.99
CA THR A 209 13.60 -17.53 14.04
C THR A 209 13.75 -18.28 12.72
N VAL A 210 14.85 -19.03 12.52
CA VAL A 210 15.10 -19.74 11.27
C VAL A 210 14.17 -20.94 11.14
N ASN A 211 13.43 -20.99 10.04
CA ASN A 211 12.67 -22.17 9.62
C ASN A 211 13.00 -22.52 8.17
N PRO A 212 12.54 -23.68 7.63
CA PRO A 212 12.90 -24.13 6.28
C PRO A 212 12.61 -23.11 5.16
N ASN A 213 11.69 -22.17 5.39
CA ASN A 213 11.29 -21.15 4.42
C ASN A 213 11.73 -19.73 4.85
N ASN A 214 12.52 -19.60 5.93
CA ASN A 214 12.99 -18.33 6.51
C ASN A 214 11.89 -17.25 6.65
N ASN A 215 10.68 -17.67 7.00
CA ASN A 215 9.52 -16.77 7.06
C ASN A 215 9.14 -16.34 8.49
N SER A 216 9.89 -16.75 9.51
CA SER A 216 9.75 -16.15 10.84
C SER A 216 10.56 -14.85 10.93
N ALA A 217 10.03 -13.88 11.67
CA ALA A 217 10.62 -12.56 11.83
C ALA A 217 10.96 -12.26 13.29
N GLY A 218 11.89 -11.33 13.52
CA GLY A 218 12.09 -10.73 14.84
C GLY A 218 10.94 -9.76 15.15
N GLU A 219 10.45 -9.78 16.39
CA GLU A 219 9.39 -8.86 16.84
C GLU A 219 9.95 -7.45 17.00
N PHE A 220 9.40 -6.47 16.27
CA PHE A 220 9.74 -5.05 16.43
C PHE A 220 8.52 -4.31 16.99
N THR A 221 8.37 -4.31 18.31
CA THR A 221 7.26 -3.62 18.98
C THR A 221 7.60 -2.14 19.15
N LEU A 222 7.34 -1.33 18.12
CA LEU A 222 7.19 0.12 18.31
C LEU A 222 5.70 0.44 18.45
N THR A 223 5.32 1.30 19.40
CA THR A 223 3.96 1.82 19.49
C THR A 223 3.77 2.92 18.44
N PRO A 224 2.72 2.91 17.60
CA PRO A 224 2.67 3.81 16.46
C PRO A 224 2.28 5.25 16.83
N PRO A 225 3.07 6.27 16.43
CA PRO A 225 2.61 7.65 16.35
C PRO A 225 2.17 7.97 14.91
N TRP A 226 0.92 7.63 14.57
CA TRP A 226 0.33 7.88 13.24
C TRP A 226 0.03 9.38 12.99
N MET A 227 1.04 10.22 12.77
CA MET A 227 0.84 11.64 12.49
C MET A 227 1.83 12.16 11.42
N SER A 228 1.72 11.71 10.15
CA SER A 228 2.16 12.51 8.97
C SER A 228 1.86 11.90 7.59
N LEU A 229 1.49 10.62 7.46
CA LEU A 229 1.51 9.91 6.17
C LEU A 229 0.46 10.33 5.11
N THR A 230 -0.47 11.21 5.43
CA THR A 230 -1.75 11.30 4.71
C THR A 230 -1.80 12.21 3.48
N ARG A 231 -0.72 12.92 3.10
CA ARG A 231 -0.83 13.95 2.04
C ARG A 231 -0.09 13.67 0.73
N LYS A 232 1.10 13.07 0.73
CA LYS A 232 1.95 13.05 -0.49
C LYS A 232 1.86 11.80 -1.35
N LEU A 233 1.65 10.62 -0.75
CA LEU A 233 1.50 9.36 -1.49
C LEU A 233 0.18 9.25 -2.27
N PHE A 234 -0.80 10.13 -1.99
CA PHE A 234 -2.20 9.96 -2.40
C PHE A 234 -2.86 11.21 -3.00
N THR A 235 -2.10 12.26 -3.34
CA THR A 235 -2.61 13.42 -4.09
C THR A 235 -1.92 13.57 -5.45
N ASN A 236 -2.71 13.84 -6.52
CA ASN A 236 -2.25 14.02 -7.91
C ASN A 236 -1.46 15.32 -8.16
N THR A 237 -0.62 15.76 -7.23
CA THR A 237 0.22 16.96 -7.42
C THR A 237 1.49 16.66 -8.23
N TRP A 238 1.48 15.62 -9.07
CA TRP A 238 2.62 15.19 -9.90
C TRP A 238 2.48 15.58 -11.38
N MET A 239 1.53 16.46 -11.71
CA MET A 239 1.38 17.07 -13.03
C MET A 239 0.99 18.55 -12.91
N GLU A 240 1.89 19.39 -12.39
CA GLU A 240 1.98 20.83 -12.71
C GLU A 240 3.44 21.28 -12.66
#